data_AF-A0A936ZKD1-F1
#
_entry.id   AF-A0A936ZKD1-F1
#
_cell.length_a   1.000
_cell.length_b   1.000
_cell.length_c   1.000
_cell.angle_alpha   90.00
_cell.angle_beta   90.00
_cell.angle_gamma   90.00
#
_symmetry.space_group_name_H-M   'P 1'
#
loop_
_entity.id
_entity.type
_entity.pdbx_description
1 polymer ?
#
loop_
_entity_poly.entity_id
_entity_poly.type
_entity_poly.pdbx_seq_one_letter_code
_entity_poly.pdbx_strand_id
1 'polypeptide(L)'
;MKAKSLPPAIAGEPFVDAREAAYTMNLPMYFLTHAQQRDRLAIPFYRLGRAVRFKLSELADWQRVQGGLPSPAAAGSEVLDA
;
A
#
# COMPACT_ATOMS: atom_id res chain seq x y z
N MET A 1 17.04 24.26 -0.83
CA MET A 1 16.33 23.42 0.16
C MET A 1 14.90 23.24 -0.33
N LYS A 2 14.56 22.12 -0.99
CA LYS A 2 13.18 21.85 -1.43
C LYS A 2 12.56 20.87 -0.44
N ALA A 3 11.75 21.39 0.49
CA ALA A 3 10.85 20.59 1.30
C ALA A 3 9.83 19.95 0.35
N LYS A 4 9.96 18.65 0.13
CA LYS A 4 8.95 17.87 -0.60
C LYS A 4 7.75 17.80 0.33
N SER A 5 6.70 18.53 -0.04
CA SER A 5 5.42 18.60 0.65
C SER A 5 4.94 17.20 1.01
N LEU A 6 4.95 16.90 2.31
CA LEU A 6 4.22 15.77 2.87
C LEU A 6 2.73 16.02 2.61
N PRO A 7 2.00 15.11 1.94
CA PRO A 7 0.55 15.14 1.99
C PRO A 7 0.13 14.96 3.45
N PRO A 8 -0.65 15.89 4.03
CA PRO A 8 -1.13 15.79 5.40
C PRO A 8 -2.28 14.77 5.45
N ALA A 9 -1.98 13.48 5.61
CA ALA A 9 -3.02 12.48 5.91
C ALA A 9 -2.54 11.16 6.57
N ILE A 10 -1.27 10.76 6.48
CA ILE A 10 -0.95 9.31 6.59
C ILE A 10 -0.63 8.83 8.03
N ALA A 11 -0.74 9.68 9.05
CA ALA A 11 -0.49 9.28 10.45
C ALA A 11 -1.74 8.73 11.18
N GLY A 12 -2.91 8.67 10.53
CA GLY A 12 -4.19 8.29 11.15
C GLY A 12 -5.03 7.26 10.40
N GLU A 13 -4.50 6.64 9.34
CA GLU A 13 -5.27 5.66 8.57
C GLU A 13 -5.54 4.39 9.40
N PRO A 14 -6.81 3.93 9.49
CA PRO A 14 -7.15 2.77 10.30
C PRO A 14 -6.54 1.49 9.71
N PHE A 15 -6.12 0.62 10.62
CA PHE A 15 -5.63 -0.71 10.29
C PHE A 15 -6.79 -1.67 10.03
N VAL A 16 -6.83 -2.23 8.84
CA VAL A 16 -7.88 -3.17 8.44
C VAL A 16 -7.43 -4.62 8.62
N ASP A 17 -8.39 -5.52 8.87
CA ASP A 17 -8.15 -6.95 8.93
C ASP A 17 -8.01 -7.56 7.52
N ALA A 18 -7.44 -8.78 7.45
CA ALA A 18 -7.22 -9.48 6.17
C ALA A 18 -8.50 -9.64 5.32
N ARG A 19 -9.66 -9.85 5.97
CA ARG A 19 -10.94 -9.98 5.26
C ARG A 19 -11.34 -8.68 4.57
N GLU A 20 -11.23 -7.57 5.30
CA GLU A 20 -11.63 -6.26 4.81
C GLU A 20 -10.66 -5.79 3.72
N ALA A 21 -9.35 -5.96 3.93
CA ALA A 21 -8.35 -5.72 2.89
C ALA A 21 -8.60 -6.53 1.62
N ALA A 22 -8.93 -7.83 1.74
CA ALA A 22 -9.24 -8.68 0.59
C ALA A 22 -10.46 -8.18 -0.18
N TYR A 23 -11.52 -7.79 0.52
CA TYR A 23 -12.74 -7.25 -0.08
C TYR A 23 -12.49 -5.92 -0.78
N THR A 24 -11.84 -4.97 -0.10
CA THR A 24 -11.59 -3.62 -0.63
C THR A 24 -10.63 -3.63 -1.82
N MET A 25 -9.60 -4.47 -1.78
CA MET A 25 -8.60 -4.55 -2.84
C MET A 25 -8.96 -5.55 -3.95
N ASN A 26 -10.11 -6.23 -3.81
CA ASN A 26 -10.55 -7.33 -4.68
C ASN A 26 -9.47 -8.41 -4.85
N LEU A 27 -8.79 -8.75 -3.76
CA LEU A 27 -7.71 -9.73 -3.71
C LEU A 27 -8.20 -11.04 -3.08
N PRO A 28 -7.68 -12.20 -3.52
CA PRO A 28 -7.94 -13.44 -2.83
C PRO A 28 -7.44 -13.40 -1.38
N MET A 29 -8.33 -13.66 -0.41
CA MET A 29 -8.01 -13.56 1.03
C MET A 29 -6.82 -14.45 1.45
N TYR A 30 -6.60 -15.57 0.76
CA TYR A 30 -5.49 -16.48 1.06
C TYR A 30 -4.11 -15.85 0.86
N PHE A 31 -3.98 -14.84 -0.01
CA PHE A 31 -2.73 -14.05 -0.16
C PHE A 31 -2.39 -13.27 1.11
N LEU A 32 -3.42 -12.79 1.84
CA LEU A 32 -3.24 -12.01 3.06
C LEU A 32 -3.16 -12.88 4.31
N THR A 33 -3.75 -14.07 4.32
CA THR A 33 -3.73 -14.96 5.50
C THR A 33 -2.48 -15.85 5.55
N HIS A 34 -2.01 -16.36 4.40
CA HIS A 34 -0.86 -17.27 4.35
C HIS A 34 0.45 -16.50 4.35
N ALA A 35 1.31 -16.77 5.34
CA ALA A 35 2.61 -16.10 5.47
C ALA A 35 3.50 -16.29 4.22
N GLN A 36 3.57 -17.51 3.70
CA GLN A 36 4.36 -17.82 2.50
C GLN A 36 3.93 -17.00 1.28
N GLN A 37 2.63 -16.75 1.10
CA GLN A 37 2.14 -15.96 -0.03
C GLN A 37 2.42 -14.47 0.17
N ARG A 38 2.23 -13.95 1.39
CA ARG A 38 2.60 -12.56 1.70
C ARG A 38 4.08 -12.30 1.46
N ASP A 39 4.94 -13.21 1.90
CA ASP A 39 6.39 -13.08 1.75
C ASP A 39 6.79 -13.20 0.28
N ARG A 40 6.20 -14.14 -0.47
CA ARG A 40 6.43 -14.30 -1.91
C ARG A 40 6.02 -13.07 -2.72
N LEU A 41 4.91 -12.45 -2.35
CA LEU A 41 4.35 -11.28 -3.04
C LEU A 41 4.85 -9.95 -2.47
N ALA A 42 5.69 -9.99 -1.43
CA ALA A 42 6.16 -8.83 -0.68
C ALA A 42 5.04 -7.87 -0.26
N ILE A 43 3.91 -8.41 0.21
CA ILE A 43 2.74 -7.62 0.62
C ILE A 43 3.08 -6.85 1.91
N PRO A 44 2.85 -5.53 1.98
CA PRO A 44 3.06 -4.75 3.20
C PRO A 44 2.09 -5.21 4.30
N PHE A 45 2.63 -5.55 5.48
CA PHE A 45 1.84 -6.00 6.62
C PHE A 45 2.40 -5.47 7.95
N TYR A 46 1.51 -5.26 8.92
CA TYR A 46 1.85 -4.85 10.28
C TYR A 46 1.40 -5.91 11.27
N ARG A 47 2.26 -6.22 12.24
CA ARG A 47 1.91 -7.12 13.35
C ARG A 47 1.49 -6.30 14.55
N LEU A 48 0.22 -6.36 14.91
CA LEU A 48 -0.32 -5.77 16.14
C LEU A 48 -0.64 -6.92 17.10
N GLY A 49 0.31 -7.23 17.98
CA GLY A 49 0.24 -8.38 18.88
C GLY A 49 0.18 -9.70 18.10
N ARG A 50 -0.96 -10.39 18.17
CA ARG A 50 -1.19 -11.68 17.51
C ARG A 50 -1.86 -11.57 16.13
N ALA A 51 -2.38 -10.39 15.76
CA ALA A 51 -3.09 -10.18 14.52
C ALA A 51 -2.21 -9.48 13.48
N VAL A 52 -2.43 -9.81 12.21
CA VAL A 52 -1.83 -9.12 11.07
C VAL A 52 -2.83 -8.10 10.56
N ARG A 53 -2.37 -6.86 10.43
CA ARG A 53 -3.14 -5.72 9.97
C ARG A 53 -2.52 -5.12 8.73
N PHE A 54 -3.37 -4.51 7.92
CA PHE A 54 -2.98 -3.91 6.65
C PHE A 54 -3.42 -2.45 6.63
N LYS A 55 -2.64 -1.62 5.93
CA LYS A 55 -3.07 -0.27 5.55
C LYS A 55 -3.54 -0.32 4.12
N LEU A 56 -4.69 0.29 3.84
CA LEU A 56 -5.26 0.26 2.49
C LEU A 56 -4.41 1.09 1.53
N SER A 57 -3.90 2.25 1.94
CA SER A 57 -3.00 3.05 1.10
C SER A 57 -1.77 2.26 0.62
N GLU A 58 -1.11 1.55 1.53
CA GLU A 58 0.09 0.77 1.16
C GLU A 58 -0.24 -0.44 0.28
N LEU A 59 -1.38 -1.10 0.52
CA LEU A 59 -1.86 -2.16 -0.37
C LEU A 59 -2.16 -1.62 -1.77
N ALA A 60 -2.75 -0.44 -1.89
CA ALA A 60 -3.01 0.20 -3.16
C ALA A 60 -1.71 0.55 -3.90
N ASP A 61 -0.71 1.09 -3.19
CA ASP A 61 0.61 1.37 -3.78
C ASP A 61 1.36 0.09 -4.17
N TRP A 62 1.27 -0.95 -3.34
CA TRP A 62 1.80 -2.27 -3.65
C TRP A 62 1.16 -2.86 -4.92
N GLN A 63 -0.18 -2.78 -5.07
CA GLN A 63 -0.87 -3.25 -6.28
C GLN A 63 -0.42 -2.49 -7.53
N ARG A 64 -0.18 -1.18 -7.42
CA ARG A 64 0.36 -0.39 -8.54
C ARG A 64 1.75 -0.87 -8.96
N VAL A 65 2.62 -1.13 -7.99
CA VAL A 65 3.98 -1.62 -8.26
C VAL A 65 3.97 -3.06 -8.82
N GLN A 66 3.15 -3.95 -8.27
CA GLN A 66 3.05 -5.35 -8.71
C GLN A 66 2.32 -5.53 -10.04
N GLY A 67 1.32 -4.69 -10.33
CA GLY A 67 0.55 -4.71 -11.57
C GLY A 67 1.32 -4.17 -12.79
N GLY A 68 2.58 -3.75 -12.62
CA GLY A 68 3.42 -3.23 -13.71
C GLY A 68 2.96 -1.90 -14.31
N LEU A 69 1.95 -1.26 -13.72
CA LEU A 69 1.47 0.06 -14.12
C LEU A 69 2.20 1.10 -13.27
N PRO A 70 3.24 1.77 -13.81
CA PRO A 70 3.82 2.91 -13.12
C PRO A 70 2.71 3.92 -12.86
N SER A 71 2.49 4.22 -11.58
CA SER A 71 1.56 5.27 -11.18
C SER A 71 1.96 6.58 -11.86
N PRO A 72 1.06 7.27 -12.58
CA PRO A 72 1.36 8.60 -13.12
C PRO A 72 1.61 9.64 -12.00
N ALA A 73 1.42 9.30 -10.72
CA ALA A 73 1.74 10.17 -9.60
C ALA A 73 3.24 10.15 -9.19
N ALA A 74 4.06 9.29 -9.79
CA ALA A 74 5.52 9.36 -9.69
C ALA A 74 6.14 10.26 -10.77
N ALA A 75 5.34 10.94 -11.59
CA ALA A 75 5.79 12.12 -12.32
C ALA A 75 5.81 13.30 -11.33
N GLY A 76 6.86 13.33 -10.50
CA GLY A 76 7.26 14.56 -9.85
C GLY A 76 7.39 15.64 -10.91
N SER A 77 6.63 16.70 -10.75
CA SER A 77 6.57 17.90 -11.58
C SER A 77 7.95 18.37 -12.01
N GLU A 78 8.36 18.00 -13.23
CA GLU A 78 9.36 18.77 -13.97
C GLU A 78 8.60 19.90 -14.65
N VAL A 79 8.41 20.96 -13.87
CA VAL A 79 8.00 22.27 -14.37
C VAL A 79 9.00 22.69 -15.45
N LEU A 80 8.51 22.77 -16.69
CA LEU A 80 9.11 23.53 -17.76
C LEU A 80 9.13 25.00 -17.35
N ASP A 81 10.31 25.51 -17.04
CA ASP A 81 10.68 26.94 -17.05
C ASP A 81 11.93 26.98 -17.93
N ALA A 82 11.79 27.25 -19.23
CA ALA A 82 11.76 28.57 -19.88
C ALA A 82 13.13 28.85 -20.54
#